data_AF-A0A093ZA13-F1
#
_entry.id   AF-A0A093ZA13-F1
#
_cell.length_a   1.000
_cell.length_b   1.000
_cell.length_c   1.000
_cell.angle_alpha   90.00
_cell.angle_beta   90.00
_cell.angle_gamma   90.00
#
_symmetry.space_group_name_H-M   'P 1'
#
loop_
_entity.id
_entity.type
_entity.pdbx_description
1 polymer ?
#
loop_
_entity_poly.entity_id
_entity_poly.type
_entity_poly.pdbx_seq_one_letter_code
_entity_poly.pdbx_strand_id
1 'polypeptide(L)'
;MAPKAAVTPLTPNEFKKKCDSQVVTIYAGRDCRSSFTLPKDLISYYSRTFARYFNGTSAQALSGYLVLPAVDPKLFAVLVDYIKHGSATFPYSFAGVWGREADGAATAAYRVIGDCVRTLTAFLRVCATYDVHEAGLAIYEPLIKCVCLAQSYGIGIKGILTDSFIDAVLETLPTLPGGNPVLVLLAQARIADTVINHQLVSVRG
;
A
#
# COMPACT_ATOMS: atom_id res chain seq x y z
N MET A 1 11.95 -8.09 14.02
CA MET A 1 12.41 -6.70 13.78
C MET A 1 11.44 -5.76 14.48
N ALA A 2 11.92 -4.69 15.12
CA ALA A 2 11.02 -3.67 15.67
C ALA A 2 10.44 -2.80 14.53
N PRO A 3 9.15 -2.43 14.56
CA PRO A 3 8.56 -1.54 13.56
C PRO A 3 9.30 -0.21 13.48
N LYS A 4 9.43 0.36 12.28
CA LYS A 4 10.00 1.70 12.10
C LYS A 4 9.03 2.75 12.66
N ALA A 5 9.56 3.76 13.34
CA ALA A 5 8.77 4.94 13.68
C ALA A 5 8.37 5.69 12.41
N ALA A 6 7.12 6.16 12.33
CA ALA A 6 6.67 6.93 11.19
C ALA A 6 7.47 8.23 11.04
N VAL A 7 7.80 8.59 9.80
CA VAL A 7 8.34 9.90 9.44
C VAL A 7 7.36 10.99 9.86
N THR A 8 7.89 12.05 10.49
CA THR A 8 7.10 13.21 10.92
C THR A 8 6.43 13.86 9.70
N PRO A 9 5.14 14.25 9.77
CA PRO A 9 4.52 15.01 8.69
C PRO A 9 5.26 16.33 8.45
N LEU A 10 5.53 16.65 7.19
CA LEU A 10 6.14 17.93 6.80
C LEU A 10 5.13 19.06 6.94
N THR A 11 5.57 20.20 7.47
CA THR A 11 4.80 21.45 7.33
C THR A 11 4.77 21.89 5.85
N PRO A 12 3.79 22.69 5.42
CA PRO A 12 3.71 23.17 4.03
C PRO A 12 4.99 23.85 3.53
N ASN A 13 5.66 24.62 4.42
CA ASN A 13 6.91 25.31 4.09
C ASN A 13 8.09 24.33 3.89
N GLU A 14 8.20 23.30 4.75
CA GLU A 14 9.23 22.28 4.60
C GLU A 14 9.00 21.42 3.37
N PHE A 15 7.75 21.08 3.08
CA PHE A 15 7.38 20.38 1.86
C PHE A 15 7.79 21.19 0.62
N LYS A 16 7.44 22.49 0.57
CA LYS A 16 7.84 23.39 -0.51
C LYS A 16 9.36 23.42 -0.68
N LYS A 17 10.11 23.61 0.41
CA LYS A 17 11.58 23.64 0.37
C LYS A 17 12.18 22.35 -0.20
N LYS A 18 11.61 21.18 0.13
CA LYS A 18 12.04 19.90 -0.44
C LYS A 18 11.68 19.75 -1.91
N CYS A 19 10.57 20.34 -2.34
CA CYS A 19 10.16 20.36 -3.74
C CYS A 19 11.07 21.22 -4.64
N ASP A 20 11.69 22.27 -4.08
CA ASP A 20 12.61 23.15 -4.79
C ASP A 20 14.02 22.54 -5.00
N SER A 21 14.24 21.29 -4.55
CA SER A 21 15.53 20.59 -4.68
C SER A 21 15.79 20.05 -6.09
N GLN A 22 17.03 19.63 -6.34
CA GLN A 22 17.42 18.96 -7.59
C GLN A 22 16.48 17.80 -7.90
N VAL A 23 16.03 17.69 -9.15
CA VAL A 23 15.18 16.58 -9.60
C VAL A 23 16.05 15.36 -9.94
N VAL A 24 15.60 14.18 -9.51
CA VAL A 24 16.17 12.89 -9.90
C VAL A 24 15.18 12.11 -10.77
N THR A 25 15.71 11.25 -11.62
CA THR A 25 14.90 10.38 -12.50
C THR A 25 15.04 8.92 -12.10
N ILE A 26 13.92 8.25 -11.84
CA ILE A 26 13.91 6.83 -11.51
C ILE A 26 13.22 6.06 -12.63
N TYR A 27 13.92 5.07 -13.19
CA TYR A 27 13.37 4.15 -14.17
C TYR A 27 12.94 2.87 -13.47
N ALA A 28 11.64 2.59 -13.44
CA ALA A 28 11.10 1.35 -12.87
C ALA A 28 10.77 0.34 -13.98
N GLY A 29 10.87 -0.94 -13.64
CA GLY A 29 10.58 -2.04 -14.57
C GLY A 29 11.78 -2.50 -15.39
N ARG A 30 11.74 -3.76 -15.83
CA ARG A 30 12.86 -4.40 -16.56
C ARG A 30 13.21 -3.70 -17.87
N ASP A 31 12.22 -3.10 -18.52
CA ASP A 31 12.37 -2.43 -19.81
C ASP A 31 12.86 -0.98 -19.68
N CYS A 32 12.97 -0.46 -18.46
CA CYS A 32 13.40 0.92 -18.16
C CYS A 32 12.59 1.99 -18.92
N ARG A 33 11.35 1.69 -19.32
CA ARG A 33 10.51 2.62 -20.09
C ARG A 33 9.70 3.56 -19.22
N SER A 34 9.36 3.13 -18.00
CA SER A 34 8.60 3.94 -17.07
C SER A 34 9.53 4.80 -16.21
N SER A 35 9.62 6.08 -16.54
CA SER A 35 10.41 7.06 -15.79
C SER A 35 9.55 7.89 -14.84
N PHE A 36 10.07 8.14 -13.65
CA PHE A 36 9.45 8.95 -12.61
C PHE A 36 10.40 10.06 -12.18
N THR A 37 9.96 11.31 -12.31
CA THR A 37 10.74 12.49 -11.88
C THR A 37 10.17 13.05 -10.60
N LEU A 38 11.06 13.37 -9.67
CA LEU A 38 10.71 13.81 -8.34
C LEU A 38 11.89 14.53 -7.66
N PRO A 39 11.60 15.48 -6.76
CA PRO A 39 12.63 16.21 -6.01
C PRO A 39 13.45 15.26 -5.13
N LYS A 40 14.77 15.35 -5.22
CA LYS A 40 15.75 14.50 -4.52
C LYS A 40 15.56 14.56 -3.00
N ASP A 41 15.40 15.75 -2.44
CA ASP A 41 15.28 15.93 -0.99
C ASP A 41 13.93 15.46 -0.46
N LEU A 42 12.90 15.43 -1.32
CA LEU A 42 11.59 14.92 -0.96
C LEU A 42 11.63 13.40 -0.85
N ILE A 43 12.12 12.69 -1.87
CA ILE A 43 12.19 11.22 -1.81
C ILE A 43 13.19 10.73 -0.76
N SER A 44 14.30 11.43 -0.59
CA SER A 44 15.31 11.10 0.43
C SER A 44 14.80 11.34 1.85
N TYR A 45 13.82 12.23 2.03
CA TYR A 45 13.18 12.44 3.32
C TYR A 45 12.32 11.25 3.75
N TYR A 46 11.53 10.72 2.81
CA TYR A 46 10.66 9.57 3.07
C TYR A 46 11.41 8.24 3.08
N SER A 47 12.56 8.14 2.41
CA SER A 47 13.29 6.89 2.22
C SER A 47 14.77 7.04 2.54
N ARG A 48 15.26 6.29 3.54
CA ARG A 48 16.71 6.19 3.78
C ARG A 48 17.40 5.43 2.64
N THR A 49 16.70 4.52 1.99
CA THR A 49 17.20 3.79 0.82
C THR A 49 17.51 4.75 -0.34
N PHE A 50 16.57 5.63 -0.69
CA PHE A 50 16.81 6.63 -1.74
C PHE A 50 17.80 7.72 -1.30
N ALA A 51 17.82 8.10 -0.02
CA ALA A 51 18.86 8.97 0.51
C ALA A 51 20.27 8.39 0.29
N ARG A 52 20.46 7.07 0.48
CA ARG A 52 21.74 6.42 0.19
C ARG A 52 22.07 6.41 -1.30
N TYR A 53 21.08 6.19 -2.16
CA TYR A 53 21.29 6.20 -3.61
C TYR A 53 21.67 7.57 -4.16
N PHE A 54 21.08 8.65 -3.64
CA PHE A 54 21.23 9.99 -4.23
C PHE A 54 22.16 10.93 -3.44
N ASN A 55 22.37 10.72 -2.15
CA ASN A 55 23.24 11.56 -1.31
C ASN A 55 24.59 10.89 -1.01
N GLY A 56 24.81 9.66 -1.50
CA GLY A 56 26.09 8.99 -1.40
C GLY A 56 27.12 9.48 -2.42
N THR A 57 28.26 8.78 -2.48
CA THR A 57 29.32 9.01 -3.47
C THR A 57 29.24 8.01 -4.64
N SER A 58 28.15 7.25 -4.73
CA SER A 58 27.96 6.24 -5.77
C SER A 58 27.76 6.87 -7.16
N ALA A 59 28.01 6.09 -8.21
CA ALA A 59 27.76 6.54 -9.58
C ALA A 59 26.30 6.98 -9.80
N GLN A 60 25.34 6.35 -9.12
CA GLN A 60 23.93 6.78 -9.17
C GLN A 60 23.74 8.18 -8.58
N ALA A 61 24.39 8.49 -7.45
CA ALA A 61 24.32 9.80 -6.81
C ALA A 61 24.86 10.93 -7.71
N LEU A 62 25.91 10.63 -8.48
CA LEU A 62 26.51 11.58 -9.42
C LEU A 62 25.71 11.73 -10.73
N SER A 63 25.04 10.66 -11.17
CA SER A 63 24.31 10.64 -12.44
C SER A 63 22.91 11.29 -12.37
N GLY A 64 22.33 11.43 -11.17
CA GLY A 64 20.97 11.93 -10.99
C GLY A 64 19.87 10.98 -11.46
N TYR A 65 20.20 9.74 -11.83
CA TYR A 65 19.21 8.72 -12.18
C TYR A 65 19.47 7.37 -11.49
N LEU A 66 18.39 6.59 -11.34
CA LEU A 66 18.39 5.27 -10.73
C LEU A 66 17.51 4.30 -11.53
N VAL A 67 17.97 3.07 -11.72
CA VAL A 67 17.24 2.02 -12.43
C VAL A 67 16.81 0.93 -11.45
N LEU A 68 15.53 0.60 -11.45
CA LEU A 68 14.87 -0.35 -10.55
C LEU A 68 14.16 -1.46 -11.36
N PRO A 69 14.92 -2.43 -11.91
CA PRO A 69 14.37 -3.40 -12.87
C PRO A 69 13.40 -4.42 -12.24
N ALA A 70 13.51 -4.65 -10.93
CA ALA A 70 12.68 -5.59 -10.19
C ALA A 70 11.34 -5.00 -9.70
N VAL A 71 11.12 -3.70 -9.88
CA VAL A 71 9.91 -3.01 -9.38
C VAL A 71 8.87 -2.94 -10.46
N ASP A 72 7.62 -3.30 -10.12
CA ASP A 72 6.47 -3.02 -10.97
C ASP A 72 6.26 -1.50 -11.08
N PRO A 73 6.33 -0.92 -12.30
CA PRO A 73 6.12 0.51 -12.50
C PRO A 73 4.79 1.03 -11.95
N LYS A 74 3.72 0.22 -11.99
CA LYS A 74 2.40 0.62 -11.49
C LYS A 74 2.43 0.80 -9.97
N LEU A 75 3.07 -0.11 -9.25
CA LEU A 75 3.21 -0.01 -7.79
C LEU A 75 4.17 1.10 -7.39
N PHE A 76 5.22 1.35 -8.19
CA PHE A 76 6.09 2.49 -7.98
C PHE A 76 5.35 3.82 -8.19
N ALA A 77 4.45 3.89 -9.17
CA ALA A 77 3.61 5.06 -9.38
C ALA A 77 2.76 5.36 -8.14
N VAL A 78 2.17 4.34 -7.49
CA VAL A 78 1.44 4.50 -6.22
C VAL A 78 2.34 5.11 -5.13
N LEU A 79 3.57 4.62 -5.01
CA LEU A 79 4.52 5.15 -4.03
C LEU A 79 4.86 6.62 -4.29
N VAL A 80 5.08 6.98 -5.56
CA VAL A 80 5.37 8.36 -5.98
C VAL A 80 4.17 9.28 -5.75
N ASP A 81 2.97 8.81 -6.04
CA ASP A 81 1.70 9.53 -5.79
C ASP A 81 1.59 9.88 -4.30
N TYR A 82 1.83 8.89 -3.42
CA TYR A 82 1.85 9.10 -1.98
C TYR A 82 2.89 10.13 -1.53
N ILE A 83 4.13 10.03 -2.03
CA ILE A 83 5.20 10.97 -1.65
C ILE A 83 4.86 12.41 -2.04
N LYS A 84 4.19 12.60 -3.18
CA LYS A 84 3.84 13.92 -3.71
C LYS A 84 2.57 14.51 -3.09
N HIS A 85 1.59 13.68 -2.77
CA HIS A 85 0.23 14.14 -2.46
C HIS A 85 -0.25 13.73 -1.06
N GLY A 86 0.47 12.83 -0.37
CA GLY A 86 0.05 12.25 0.90
C GLY A 86 -1.08 11.22 0.76
N SER A 87 -1.53 10.93 -0.45
CA SER A 87 -2.54 9.94 -0.81
C SER A 87 -2.11 9.19 -2.07
N ALA A 88 -2.69 8.00 -2.30
CA ALA A 88 -2.26 7.13 -3.38
C ALA A 88 -3.45 6.47 -4.07
N THR A 89 -3.46 6.49 -5.40
CA THR A 89 -4.45 5.76 -6.21
C THR A 89 -3.92 4.40 -6.63
N PHE A 90 -4.60 3.33 -6.25
CA PHE A 90 -4.18 1.97 -6.57
C PHE A 90 -4.77 1.46 -7.89
N PRO A 91 -4.04 0.61 -8.63
CA PRO A 91 -4.46 0.09 -9.93
C PRO A 91 -5.42 -1.12 -9.80
N TYR A 92 -6.53 -0.96 -9.08
CA TYR A 92 -7.63 -1.94 -9.02
C TYR A 92 -8.98 -1.25 -9.27
N SER A 93 -10.02 -2.03 -9.58
CA SER A 93 -11.38 -1.49 -9.76
C SER A 93 -12.42 -2.43 -9.16
N PHE A 94 -13.35 -1.86 -8.39
CA PHE A 94 -14.57 -2.54 -7.91
C PHE A 94 -15.79 -2.27 -8.81
N ALA A 95 -15.58 -1.61 -9.95
CA ALA A 95 -16.67 -1.23 -10.85
C ALA A 95 -17.45 -2.47 -11.34
N GLY A 96 -18.78 -2.36 -11.36
CA GLY A 96 -19.66 -3.43 -11.84
C GLY A 96 -19.84 -4.62 -10.90
N VAL A 97 -19.28 -4.56 -9.68
CA VAL A 97 -19.46 -5.61 -8.65
C VAL A 97 -20.48 -5.19 -7.61
N TRP A 98 -20.46 -3.93 -7.16
CA TRP A 98 -21.37 -3.46 -6.11
C TRP A 98 -22.83 -3.49 -6.56
N GLY A 99 -23.72 -4.10 -5.77
CA GLY A 99 -25.14 -4.19 -6.09
C GLY A 99 -25.48 -5.21 -7.19
N ARG A 100 -24.54 -6.09 -7.55
CA ARG A 100 -24.82 -7.20 -8.46
C ARG A 100 -25.56 -8.31 -7.70
N GLU A 101 -26.75 -8.67 -8.16
CA GLU A 101 -27.63 -9.68 -7.52
C GLU A 101 -27.74 -10.99 -8.32
N ALA A 102 -27.01 -11.13 -9.43
CA ALA A 102 -27.06 -12.30 -10.31
C ALA A 102 -26.24 -13.49 -9.79
N ASP A 103 -26.55 -14.70 -10.29
CA ASP A 103 -25.73 -15.89 -10.10
C ASP A 103 -24.26 -15.60 -10.41
N GLY A 104 -23.38 -15.90 -9.45
CA GLY A 104 -21.95 -15.64 -9.56
C GLY A 104 -21.49 -14.25 -9.08
N ALA A 105 -22.37 -13.41 -8.53
CA ALA A 105 -21.96 -12.11 -7.95
C ALA A 105 -20.94 -12.27 -6.81
N ALA A 106 -21.16 -13.23 -5.90
CA ALA A 106 -20.21 -13.54 -4.82
C ALA A 106 -18.85 -14.01 -5.37
N THR A 107 -18.84 -14.83 -6.42
CA THR A 107 -17.60 -15.27 -7.09
C THR A 107 -16.85 -14.10 -7.73
N ALA A 108 -17.57 -13.18 -8.38
CA ALA A 108 -16.98 -11.98 -8.96
C ALA A 108 -16.39 -11.07 -7.87
N ALA A 109 -17.13 -10.87 -6.77
CA ALA A 109 -16.66 -10.12 -5.61
C ALA A 109 -15.41 -10.75 -5.00
N TYR A 110 -15.41 -12.08 -4.77
CA TYR A 110 -14.25 -12.81 -4.26
C TYR A 110 -13.00 -12.60 -5.13
N ARG A 111 -13.16 -12.68 -6.46
CA ARG A 111 -12.05 -12.47 -7.40
C ARG A 111 -11.48 -11.06 -7.31
N VAL A 112 -12.34 -10.04 -7.34
CA VAL A 112 -11.89 -8.63 -7.31
C VAL A 112 -11.28 -8.27 -5.96
N ILE A 113 -11.83 -8.78 -4.85
CA ILE A 113 -11.21 -8.66 -3.53
C ILE A 113 -9.82 -9.31 -3.54
N GLY A 114 -9.69 -10.52 -4.07
CA GLY A 114 -8.40 -11.22 -4.18
C GLY A 114 -7.37 -10.44 -5.02
N ASP A 115 -7.79 -9.86 -6.15
CA ASP A 115 -6.94 -9.00 -6.98
C ASP A 115 -6.49 -7.74 -6.21
N CYS A 116 -7.41 -7.11 -5.47
CA CYS A 116 -7.10 -5.96 -4.64
C CYS A 116 -6.09 -6.33 -3.54
N VAL A 117 -6.35 -7.36 -2.73
CA VAL A 117 -5.45 -7.79 -1.64
C VAL A 117 -4.06 -8.17 -2.17
N ARG A 118 -3.96 -8.85 -3.32
CA ARG A 118 -2.67 -9.13 -3.96
C ARG A 118 -1.92 -7.84 -4.31
N THR A 119 -2.63 -6.86 -4.87
CA THR A 119 -2.05 -5.54 -5.21
C THR A 119 -1.57 -4.80 -3.96
N LEU A 120 -2.37 -4.79 -2.88
CA LEU A 120 -1.99 -4.19 -1.60
C LEU A 120 -0.77 -4.89 -0.98
N THR A 121 -0.73 -6.22 -1.02
CA THR A 121 0.41 -7.02 -0.54
C THR A 121 1.69 -6.66 -1.31
N ALA A 122 1.62 -6.60 -2.64
CA ALA A 122 2.75 -6.26 -3.47
C ALA A 122 3.24 -4.82 -3.21
N PHE A 123 2.30 -3.88 -3.01
CA PHE A 123 2.63 -2.50 -2.64
C PHE A 123 3.33 -2.41 -1.28
N LEU A 124 2.87 -3.12 -0.24
CA LEU A 124 3.53 -3.17 1.05
C LEU A 124 4.98 -3.65 0.94
N ARG A 125 5.24 -4.65 0.09
CA ARG A 125 6.61 -5.11 -0.19
C ARG A 125 7.47 -4.03 -0.85
N VAL A 126 6.90 -3.22 -1.74
CA VAL A 126 7.59 -2.05 -2.33
C VAL A 126 7.92 -1.02 -1.24
N CYS A 127 6.96 -0.69 -0.36
CA CYS A 127 7.17 0.21 0.77
C CYS A 127 8.29 -0.29 1.69
N ALA A 128 8.30 -1.59 2.03
CA ALA A 128 9.35 -2.19 2.84
C ALA A 128 10.71 -2.17 2.15
N THR A 129 10.76 -2.54 0.86
CA THR A 129 12.00 -2.57 0.06
C THR A 129 12.67 -1.20 0.00
N TYR A 130 11.87 -0.15 -0.15
CA TYR A 130 12.36 1.22 -0.27
C TYR A 130 12.27 2.02 1.04
N ASP A 131 12.01 1.38 2.17
CA ASP A 131 11.97 2.02 3.49
C ASP A 131 10.98 3.21 3.58
N VAL A 132 9.87 3.15 2.83
CA VAL A 132 8.78 4.16 2.86
C VAL A 132 7.54 3.54 3.52
N HIS A 133 7.65 3.27 4.82
CA HIS A 133 6.66 2.50 5.57
C HIS A 133 5.33 3.25 5.73
N GLU A 134 5.37 4.59 5.80
CA GLU A 134 4.23 5.49 5.95
C GLU A 134 3.29 5.41 4.74
N ALA A 135 3.84 5.21 3.55
CA ALA A 135 3.05 5.00 2.33
C ALA A 135 2.17 3.74 2.44
N GLY A 136 2.59 2.75 3.25
CA GLY A 136 1.78 1.57 3.55
C GLY A 136 0.42 1.89 4.18
N LEU A 137 0.24 3.06 4.80
CA LEU A 137 -1.06 3.49 5.34
C LEU A 137 -2.09 3.78 4.25
N ALA A 138 -1.66 4.05 3.01
CA ALA A 138 -2.55 4.29 1.89
C ALA A 138 -3.42 3.07 1.54
N ILE A 139 -3.08 1.86 2.04
CA ILE A 139 -3.91 0.67 1.82
C ILE A 139 -5.23 0.70 2.60
N TYR A 140 -5.38 1.59 3.58
CA TYR A 140 -6.54 1.60 4.49
C TYR A 140 -7.87 1.69 3.74
N GLU A 141 -8.04 2.69 2.87
CA GLU A 141 -9.28 2.85 2.09
C GLU A 141 -9.57 1.65 1.16
N PRO A 142 -8.60 1.17 0.35
CA PRO A 142 -8.75 -0.07 -0.40
C PRO A 142 -9.19 -1.27 0.44
N LEU A 143 -8.59 -1.43 1.62
CA LEU A 143 -8.83 -2.56 2.50
C LEU A 143 -10.23 -2.49 3.12
N ILE A 144 -10.69 -1.30 3.51
CA ILE A 144 -12.09 -1.11 3.94
C ILE A 144 -13.04 -1.55 2.84
N LYS A 145 -12.82 -1.12 1.59
CA LYS A 145 -13.68 -1.49 0.47
C LYS A 145 -13.72 -3.00 0.26
N CYS A 146 -12.58 -3.69 0.41
CA CYS A 146 -12.52 -5.14 0.39
C CYS A 146 -13.37 -5.78 1.50
N VAL A 147 -13.22 -5.32 2.74
CA VAL A 147 -13.94 -5.84 3.91
C VAL A 147 -15.44 -5.62 3.77
N CYS A 148 -15.86 -4.40 3.42
CA CYS A 148 -17.28 -4.08 3.21
C CYS A 148 -17.88 -4.93 2.08
N LEU A 149 -17.17 -5.07 0.96
CA LEU A 149 -17.64 -5.89 -0.15
C LEU A 149 -17.76 -7.37 0.24
N ALA A 150 -16.79 -7.89 1.00
CA ALA A 150 -16.85 -9.25 1.50
C ALA A 150 -18.07 -9.48 2.40
N GLN A 151 -18.32 -8.56 3.32
CA GLN A 151 -19.48 -8.60 4.21
C GLN A 151 -20.80 -8.54 3.44
N SER A 152 -20.93 -7.66 2.43
CA SER A 152 -22.13 -7.56 1.60
C SER A 152 -22.46 -8.83 0.83
N TYR A 153 -21.46 -9.65 0.51
CA TYR A 153 -21.62 -10.91 -0.22
C TYR A 153 -21.48 -12.16 0.65
N GLY A 154 -21.38 -12.03 1.98
CA GLY A 154 -21.21 -13.16 2.90
C GLY A 154 -19.90 -13.94 2.71
N ILE A 155 -18.86 -13.27 2.19
CA ILE A 155 -17.55 -13.86 1.94
C ILE A 155 -16.72 -13.83 3.24
N GLY A 156 -16.23 -15.00 3.66
CA GLY A 156 -15.40 -15.11 4.87
C GLY A 156 -14.07 -14.35 4.74
N ILE A 157 -13.78 -13.50 5.73
CA ILE A 157 -12.61 -12.60 5.73
C ILE A 157 -11.29 -13.38 5.73
N LYS A 158 -11.23 -14.53 6.42
CA LYS A 158 -10.04 -15.40 6.43
C LYS A 158 -9.65 -15.91 5.04
N GLY A 159 -10.62 -16.10 4.15
CA GLY A 159 -10.38 -16.59 2.79
C GLY A 159 -9.82 -15.54 1.83
N ILE A 160 -9.88 -14.25 2.21
CA ILE A 160 -9.44 -13.12 1.38
C ILE A 160 -8.23 -12.41 1.97
N LEU A 161 -8.15 -12.26 3.30
CA LEU A 161 -7.02 -11.67 4.01
C LEU A 161 -6.06 -12.79 4.41
N THR A 162 -5.28 -13.25 3.44
CA THR A 162 -4.34 -14.36 3.63
C THR A 162 -3.29 -14.06 4.69
N ASP A 163 -2.72 -15.09 5.30
CA ASP A 163 -1.64 -14.92 6.28
C ASP A 163 -0.47 -14.12 5.69
N SER A 164 -0.13 -14.36 4.42
CA SER A 164 0.90 -13.58 3.72
C SER A 164 0.60 -12.08 3.60
N PHE A 165 -0.66 -11.69 3.54
CA PHE A 165 -1.05 -10.27 3.57
C PHE A 165 -0.90 -9.70 4.98
N ILE A 166 -1.31 -10.46 6.00
CA ILE A 166 -1.18 -10.06 7.40
C ILE A 166 0.29 -9.90 7.78
N ASP A 167 1.15 -10.84 7.39
CA ASP A 167 2.59 -10.77 7.61
C ASP A 167 3.18 -9.53 6.94
N ALA A 168 2.81 -9.27 5.68
CA ALA A 168 3.26 -8.06 4.97
C ALA A 168 2.83 -6.77 5.69
N VAL A 169 1.62 -6.71 6.25
CA VAL A 169 1.15 -5.58 7.05
C VAL A 169 1.98 -5.43 8.32
N LEU A 170 2.18 -6.52 9.07
CA LEU A 170 2.91 -6.48 10.35
C LEU A 170 4.40 -6.15 10.17
N GLU A 171 5.01 -6.59 9.08
CA GLU A 171 6.41 -6.31 8.74
C GLU A 171 6.61 -4.88 8.20
N THR A 172 5.61 -4.34 7.50
CA THR A 172 5.76 -3.07 6.77
C THR A 172 5.24 -1.89 7.56
N LEU A 173 4.12 -2.00 8.26
CA LEU A 173 3.47 -0.80 8.76
C LEU A 173 4.19 -0.19 9.96
N PRO A 174 4.33 1.15 10.01
CA PRO A 174 4.98 1.82 11.11
C PRO A 174 4.06 1.83 12.33
N THR A 175 4.69 1.93 13.51
CA THR A 175 3.97 2.26 14.74
C THR A 175 3.59 3.74 14.73
N LEU A 176 2.31 4.03 14.99
CA LEU A 176 1.77 5.38 15.07
C LEU A 176 1.38 5.74 16.52
N PRO A 177 1.59 6.99 16.96
CA PRO A 177 1.00 7.48 18.20
C PRO A 177 -0.53 7.48 18.05
N GLY A 178 -1.22 6.62 18.82
CA GLY A 178 -2.67 6.39 18.71
C GLY A 178 -3.08 5.08 18.02
N GLY A 179 -2.11 4.26 17.59
CA GLY A 179 -2.36 2.96 16.95
C GLY A 179 -2.52 3.05 15.44
N ASN A 180 -2.21 1.95 14.75
CA ASN A 180 -2.26 1.91 13.30
C ASN A 180 -3.69 1.57 12.82
N PRO A 181 -4.36 2.44 12.04
CA PRO A 181 -5.75 2.23 11.64
C PRO A 181 -5.95 0.98 10.78
N VAL A 182 -4.94 0.58 10.01
CA VAL A 182 -4.98 -0.69 9.25
C VAL A 182 -4.98 -1.89 10.20
N LEU A 183 -4.14 -1.86 11.25
CA LEU A 183 -4.12 -2.94 12.25
C LEU A 183 -5.43 -3.02 13.03
N VAL A 184 -6.02 -1.87 13.38
CA VAL A 184 -7.34 -1.80 14.03
C VAL A 184 -8.42 -2.41 13.13
N LEU A 185 -8.44 -2.05 11.85
CA LEU A 185 -9.37 -2.61 10.88
C LEU A 185 -9.23 -4.13 10.74
N LEU A 186 -8.00 -4.64 10.69
CA LEU A 186 -7.75 -6.09 10.62
C LEU A 186 -8.25 -6.82 11.86
N ALA A 187 -8.04 -6.25 13.05
CA ALA A 187 -8.54 -6.81 14.30
C ALA A 187 -10.07 -6.85 14.30
N GLN A 188 -10.73 -5.74 13.92
CA GLN A 188 -12.18 -5.65 13.84
C GLN A 188 -12.79 -6.61 12.81
N ALA A 189 -12.19 -6.70 11.62
CA ALA A 189 -12.67 -7.58 10.55
C ALA A 189 -12.61 -9.06 10.98
N ARG A 190 -11.55 -9.46 11.71
CA ARG A 190 -11.45 -10.82 12.26
C ARG A 190 -12.51 -11.11 13.33
N ILE A 191 -12.79 -10.15 14.22
CA ILE A 191 -13.85 -10.29 15.22
C ILE A 191 -15.22 -10.45 14.53
N ALA A 192 -15.53 -9.58 13.56
CA ALA A 192 -16.79 -9.62 12.82
C ALA A 192 -17.00 -10.94 12.06
N ASP A 193 -15.95 -11.46 11.40
CA ASP A 193 -15.99 -12.76 10.72
C ASP A 193 -16.34 -13.90 11.69
N THR A 194 -15.84 -13.84 12.92
CA THR A 194 -16.11 -14.85 13.94
C THR A 194 -17.57 -14.80 14.39
N VAL A 195 -18.12 -13.58 14.60
CA VAL A 195 -19.52 -13.38 15.01
C VAL A 195 -20.51 -13.80 13.92
N ILE A 196 -20.27 -13.41 12.67
CA ILE A 196 -21.15 -13.76 11.53
C ILE A 196 -21.19 -15.27 11.33
N ASN A 197 -20.03 -15.94 11.37
CA ASN A 197 -19.97 -17.39 11.26
C ASN A 197 -20.73 -18.09 12.41
N HIS A 198 -20.63 -17.59 13.64
CA HIS A 198 -21.41 -18.14 14.77
C HIS A 198 -22.92 -17.96 14.60
N GLN A 199 -23.37 -16.81 14.10
CA GLN A 199 -24.80 -16.59 13.84
C GLN A 199 -25.33 -17.46 12.70
N LEU A 200 -24.57 -17.64 11.61
CA LEU A 200 -24.95 -18.52 10.50
C LEU A 200 -25.02 -19.99 10.91
N VAL A 201 -24.14 -20.44 11.81
CA VAL A 201 -24.20 -21.79 12.39
C VAL A 201 -25.41 -21.94 13.33
N SER A 202 -25.69 -20.92 14.16
CA SER A 202 -26.83 -20.95 15.09
C SER A 202 -28.21 -20.87 14.42
N VAL A 203 -28.31 -20.31 13.22
CA VAL A 203 -29.57 -20.24 12.45
C VAL A 203 -29.81 -21.53 11.62
N ARG A 204 -28.79 -22.41 11.52
CA ARG A 204 -28.87 -23.68 10.76
C ARG A 204 -28.93 -24.93 11.65
N GLY A 205 -28.93 -24.79 12.97
CA GLY A 205 -29.12 -25.87 13.95
C GLY A 205 -30.48 -25.77 14.63
#